data_AF-A0A5C8UCJ0-F1
#
_entry.id   AF-A0A5C8UCJ0-F1
#
_cell.length_a   1.000
_cell.length_b   1.000
_cell.length_c   1.000
_cell.angle_alpha   90.00
_cell.angle_beta   90.00
_cell.angle_gamma   90.00
#
_symmetry.space_group_name_H-M   'P 1'
#
loop_
_entity.id
_entity.type
_entity.pdbx_description
1 polymer ?
#
loop_
_entity_poly.entity_id
_entity_poly.type
_entity_poly.pdbx_seq_one_letter_code
_entity_poly.pdbx_strand_id
1 'polypeptide(L)'
;MKQILILHIAWMRDYCGLKNDKPYGQFGHMTQGGSPHEAFNFLPYKDRCYGYAAVSNGRVNLQKLGGDTEAEYLDNILVIWTATHPSQRDPISKRRYRYVVGWYNKARVSADMMERSKIAAAKELKDIDKLIYIASANAFDCCLLKEVDRIFEVPAMIKGYPGVSPAFYPSENSNQEWILSLRDYIETKSILENKALKNIIDNLDGATSERREYLREVFVRDAKHVKELKKLYGGRCQISGQKVLEDFSVDITEAHHIRWLTRGGSDEKDNMIVLSPNLHAAIHATNAEFNWSELSFDIGGKKFPVILNKHLKNK
;
A
#
# COMPACT_ATOMS: atom_id res chain seq x y z
N MET A 1 20.71 -1.10 -13.51
CA MET A 1 19.40 -0.59 -13.06
C MET A 1 18.40 -1.73 -13.00
N LYS A 2 17.52 -1.80 -11.99
CA LYS A 2 16.48 -2.86 -11.91
C LYS A 2 15.47 -2.68 -13.03
N GLN A 3 15.16 -3.74 -13.78
CA GLN A 3 14.12 -3.69 -14.81
C GLN A 3 12.74 -3.58 -14.16
N ILE A 4 11.84 -2.84 -14.81
CA ILE A 4 10.49 -2.56 -14.30
C ILE A 4 9.46 -3.23 -15.21
N LEU A 5 8.47 -3.86 -14.59
CA LEU A 5 7.24 -4.26 -15.25
C LEU A 5 6.06 -3.64 -14.50
N ILE A 6 5.21 -2.88 -15.20
CA ILE A 6 4.00 -2.32 -14.61
C ILE A 6 2.80 -3.14 -15.08
N LEU A 7 2.03 -3.66 -14.12
CA LEU A 7 0.85 -4.47 -14.36
C LEU A 7 -0.41 -3.76 -13.83
N HIS A 8 -1.45 -3.73 -14.64
CA HIS A 8 -2.75 -3.16 -14.30
C HIS A 8 -3.68 -4.27 -13.83
N ILE A 9 -4.28 -4.09 -12.65
CA ILE A 9 -5.20 -5.02 -12.00
C ILE A 9 -6.48 -4.31 -11.54
N ALA A 10 -7.51 -5.07 -11.17
CA ALA A 10 -8.73 -4.54 -10.58
C ALA A 10 -8.45 -3.90 -9.21
N TRP A 11 -9.17 -2.82 -8.89
CA TRP A 11 -9.03 -2.17 -7.58
C TRP A 11 -9.68 -3.04 -6.50
N MET A 12 -8.92 -3.29 -5.43
CA MET A 12 -9.33 -3.99 -4.22
C MET A 12 -8.66 -3.34 -3.02
N ARG A 13 -9.26 -3.42 -1.83
CA ARG A 13 -8.69 -2.82 -0.62
C ARG A 13 -7.51 -3.62 -0.09
N ASP A 14 -7.64 -4.94 0.02
CA ASP A 14 -6.78 -5.82 0.80
C ASP A 14 -6.10 -6.91 -0.05
N TYR A 15 -6.63 -7.25 -1.24
CA TYR A 15 -6.07 -8.29 -2.12
C TYR A 15 -5.71 -9.60 -1.38
N CYS A 16 -6.57 -9.98 -0.43
CA CYS A 16 -6.43 -11.16 0.43
C CYS A 16 -7.53 -12.21 0.22
N GLY A 17 -8.20 -12.16 -0.93
CA GLY A 17 -9.29 -13.05 -1.34
C GLY A 17 -10.67 -12.38 -1.38
N LEU A 18 -11.67 -13.13 -1.83
CA LEU A 18 -13.00 -12.62 -2.18
C LEU A 18 -13.99 -12.49 -0.99
N LYS A 19 -13.61 -12.89 0.23
CA LYS A 19 -14.55 -13.01 1.36
C LYS A 19 -15.17 -11.67 1.78
N ASN A 20 -14.41 -10.57 1.73
CA ASN A 20 -14.85 -9.23 2.18
C ASN A 20 -14.46 -8.08 1.23
N ASP A 21 -13.77 -8.37 0.13
CA ASP A 21 -13.20 -7.38 -0.78
C ASP A 21 -13.43 -7.84 -2.23
N LYS A 22 -14.38 -7.19 -2.92
CA LYS A 22 -14.78 -7.57 -4.28
C LYS A 22 -14.03 -6.70 -5.30
N PRO A 23 -13.52 -7.28 -6.40
CA PRO A 23 -12.91 -6.52 -7.47
C PRO A 23 -13.84 -5.44 -8.02
N TYR A 24 -13.32 -4.22 -8.16
CA TYR A 24 -13.92 -3.20 -9.01
C TYR A 24 -13.28 -3.27 -10.40
N GLY A 25 -14.10 -3.55 -11.42
CA GLY A 25 -13.62 -3.66 -12.79
C GLY A 25 -13.17 -2.32 -13.40
N GLN A 26 -12.61 -2.37 -14.61
CA GLN A 26 -12.09 -1.21 -15.37
C GLN A 26 -13.13 -0.09 -15.60
N PHE A 27 -14.43 -0.42 -15.54
CA PHE A 27 -15.56 0.52 -15.66
C PHE A 27 -16.17 0.93 -14.31
N GLY A 28 -15.61 0.45 -13.20
CA GLY A 28 -16.05 0.61 -11.80
C GLY A 28 -17.50 0.30 -11.52
N HIS A 29 -18.01 -0.72 -12.21
CA HIS A 29 -19.08 -1.55 -11.68
C HIS A 29 -18.45 -2.64 -10.80
N MET A 30 -19.16 -3.07 -9.75
CA MET A 30 -18.83 -4.32 -9.07
C MET A 30 -18.96 -5.44 -10.11
N THR A 31 -17.85 -6.04 -10.50
CA THR A 31 -17.89 -7.21 -11.38
C THR A 31 -18.36 -8.39 -10.53
N GLN A 32 -19.52 -8.96 -10.83
CA GLN A 32 -19.91 -10.27 -10.31
C GLN A 32 -18.98 -11.42 -10.78
N GLY A 33 -17.92 -11.11 -11.53
CA GLY A 33 -16.95 -12.07 -12.05
C GLY A 33 -15.56 -11.47 -12.28
N GLY A 34 -15.06 -10.62 -11.38
CA GLY A 34 -13.63 -10.28 -11.42
C GLY A 34 -12.82 -11.56 -11.19
N SER A 35 -11.72 -11.73 -11.94
CA SER A 35 -10.92 -12.96 -11.89
C SER A 35 -10.50 -13.24 -10.44
N PRO A 36 -10.86 -14.41 -9.85
CA PRO A 36 -10.50 -14.73 -8.48
C PRO A 36 -8.98 -14.62 -8.26
N HIS A 37 -8.18 -14.82 -9.31
CA HIS A 37 -6.72 -14.79 -9.26
C HIS A 37 -6.13 -13.46 -8.78
N GLU A 38 -6.66 -12.33 -9.27
CA GLU A 38 -6.18 -10.98 -8.89
C GLU A 38 -6.39 -10.71 -7.39
N ALA A 39 -7.43 -11.29 -6.80
CA ALA A 39 -7.77 -11.09 -5.39
C ALA A 39 -6.77 -11.69 -4.42
N PHE A 40 -5.83 -12.50 -4.90
CA PHE A 40 -4.82 -13.14 -4.08
C PHE A 40 -3.41 -12.59 -4.31
N ASN A 41 -3.28 -11.50 -5.08
CA ASN A 41 -1.99 -10.90 -5.44
C ASN A 41 -1.15 -10.46 -4.24
N PHE A 42 -1.69 -10.31 -3.03
CA PHE A 42 -0.88 -9.97 -1.86
C PHE A 42 -1.14 -10.91 -0.68
N LEU A 43 -1.73 -12.08 -0.95
CA LEU A 43 -1.89 -13.14 0.04
C LEU A 43 -0.66 -14.08 -0.01
N PRO A 44 0.20 -14.09 1.03
CA PRO A 44 1.34 -14.97 1.06
C PRO A 44 0.93 -16.45 1.08
N TYR A 45 1.75 -17.29 0.46
CA TYR A 45 1.68 -18.74 0.53
C TYR A 45 3.07 -19.34 0.49
N LYS A 46 3.41 -20.16 1.48
CA LYS A 46 4.76 -20.73 1.64
C LYS A 46 5.84 -19.65 1.47
N ASP A 47 5.67 -18.54 2.19
CA ASP A 47 6.59 -17.39 2.25
C ASP A 47 6.77 -16.61 0.93
N ARG A 48 5.84 -16.78 -0.03
CA ARG A 48 5.86 -16.07 -1.31
C ARG A 48 4.51 -15.47 -1.66
N CYS A 49 4.52 -14.37 -2.40
CA CYS A 49 3.33 -13.88 -3.08
C CYS A 49 3.34 -14.31 -4.54
N TYR A 50 2.15 -14.56 -5.09
CA TYR A 50 1.91 -15.01 -6.45
C TYR A 50 0.93 -14.06 -7.11
N GLY A 51 1.43 -13.27 -8.06
CA GLY A 51 0.70 -12.16 -8.66
C GLY A 51 0.20 -12.49 -10.05
N TYR A 52 -1.07 -12.18 -10.28
CA TYR A 52 -1.78 -12.33 -11.53
C TYR A 52 -2.22 -10.96 -12.07
N ALA A 53 -2.11 -10.79 -13.38
CA ALA A 53 -2.77 -9.72 -14.13
C ALA A 53 -3.30 -10.31 -15.43
N ALA A 54 -4.46 -9.85 -15.88
CA ALA A 54 -5.06 -10.27 -17.15
C ALA A 54 -4.31 -9.67 -18.36
N VAL A 55 -3.05 -10.06 -18.57
CA VAL A 55 -2.23 -9.63 -19.71
C VAL A 55 -2.72 -10.21 -21.03
N SER A 56 -2.56 -9.47 -22.12
CA SER A 56 -2.99 -9.90 -23.45
C SER A 56 -2.36 -11.24 -23.83
N ASN A 57 -3.18 -12.18 -24.31
CA ASN A 57 -2.79 -13.55 -24.66
C ASN A 57 -2.20 -14.36 -23.50
N GLY A 58 -2.35 -13.92 -22.25
CA GLY A 58 -1.82 -14.62 -21.07
C GLY A 58 -0.29 -14.66 -21.00
N ARG A 59 0.41 -13.80 -21.76
CA ARG A 59 1.87 -13.81 -21.85
C ARG A 59 2.50 -12.45 -21.55
N VAL A 60 3.67 -12.48 -20.92
CA VAL A 60 4.55 -11.31 -20.74
C VAL A 60 5.71 -11.40 -21.72
N ASN A 61 6.07 -10.26 -22.33
CA ASN A 61 7.20 -10.20 -23.25
C ASN A 61 8.50 -9.96 -22.46
N LEU A 62 9.26 -11.03 -22.21
CA LEU A 62 10.51 -10.97 -21.45
C LEU A 62 11.64 -10.25 -22.19
N GLN A 63 11.62 -10.21 -23.53
CA GLN A 63 12.63 -9.47 -24.31
C GLN A 63 12.59 -7.98 -24.00
N LYS A 64 11.39 -7.42 -23.76
CA LYS A 64 11.22 -6.04 -23.30
C LYS A 64 11.76 -5.78 -21.89
N LEU A 65 12.09 -6.84 -21.15
CA LEU A 65 12.72 -6.79 -19.84
C LEU A 65 14.20 -7.22 -19.89
N GLY A 66 14.76 -7.40 -21.09
CA GLY A 66 16.16 -7.80 -21.29
C GLY A 66 16.42 -9.30 -21.29
N GLY A 67 15.37 -10.12 -21.41
CA GLY A 67 15.50 -11.56 -21.66
C GLY A 67 15.84 -11.88 -23.12
N ASP A 68 16.39 -13.07 -23.35
CA ASP A 68 16.58 -13.60 -24.70
C ASP A 68 15.27 -14.19 -25.27
N THR A 69 15.33 -14.77 -26.48
CA THR A 69 14.15 -15.35 -27.18
C THR A 69 13.61 -16.61 -26.51
N GLU A 70 14.44 -17.35 -25.79
CA GLU A 70 14.11 -18.65 -25.19
C GLU A 70 13.83 -18.53 -23.69
N ALA A 71 13.98 -17.34 -23.10
CA ALA A 71 13.76 -17.09 -21.70
C ALA A 71 12.33 -17.49 -21.30
N GLU A 72 12.22 -18.45 -20.39
CA GLU A 72 10.94 -18.85 -19.79
C GLU A 72 10.57 -17.97 -18.59
N TYR A 73 11.57 -17.40 -17.92
CA TYR A 73 11.41 -16.47 -16.82
C TYR A 73 12.61 -15.53 -16.68
N LEU A 74 12.40 -14.41 -16.00
CA LEU A 74 13.44 -13.50 -15.53
C LEU A 74 13.33 -13.25 -14.04
N ASP A 75 14.46 -13.21 -13.34
CA ASP A 75 14.54 -12.87 -11.92
C ASP A 75 14.94 -11.40 -11.73
N ASN A 76 14.80 -10.90 -10.50
CA ASN A 76 15.22 -9.56 -10.09
C ASN A 76 14.49 -8.41 -10.82
N ILE A 77 13.23 -8.64 -11.20
CA ILE A 77 12.34 -7.62 -11.79
C ILE A 77 11.60 -6.86 -10.69
N LEU A 78 11.49 -5.54 -10.81
CA LEU A 78 10.57 -4.75 -10.00
C LEU A 78 9.20 -4.77 -10.68
N VAL A 79 8.26 -5.53 -10.12
CA VAL A 79 6.88 -5.58 -10.62
C VAL A 79 6.03 -4.59 -9.84
N ILE A 80 5.43 -3.62 -10.53
CA ILE A 80 4.61 -2.56 -9.96
C ILE A 80 3.16 -2.82 -10.30
N TRP A 81 2.33 -2.99 -9.28
CA TRP A 81 0.90 -3.21 -9.42
C TRP A 81 0.16 -1.89 -9.36
N THR A 82 -0.78 -1.70 -10.27
CA THR A 82 -1.55 -0.45 -10.40
C THR A 82 -3.01 -0.77 -10.65
N ALA A 83 -3.91 0.06 -10.16
CA ALA A 83 -5.34 -0.15 -10.34
C ALA A 83 -6.08 1.17 -10.54
N THR A 84 -7.14 1.10 -11.34
CA THR A 84 -8.01 2.25 -11.60
C THR A 84 -9.01 2.43 -10.45
N HIS A 85 -9.03 3.62 -9.86
CA HIS A 85 -9.88 3.93 -8.71
C HIS A 85 -11.38 3.81 -9.07
N PRO A 86 -12.22 3.24 -8.16
CA PRO A 86 -13.63 2.96 -8.44
C PRO A 86 -14.54 4.19 -8.55
N SER A 87 -14.21 5.32 -7.92
CA SER A 87 -15.02 6.55 -7.98
C SER A 87 -14.27 7.83 -8.37
N GLN A 88 -12.99 7.98 -8.01
CA GLN A 88 -12.23 9.20 -8.32
C GLN A 88 -12.00 9.39 -9.82
N ARG A 89 -12.28 10.59 -10.30
CA ARG A 89 -12.20 10.98 -11.70
C ARG A 89 -11.55 12.34 -11.87
N ASP A 90 -10.83 12.47 -12.97
CA ASP A 90 -10.35 13.75 -13.48
C ASP A 90 -11.55 14.67 -13.77
N PRO A 91 -11.61 15.87 -13.17
CA PRO A 91 -12.70 16.82 -13.37
C PRO A 91 -12.90 17.25 -14.83
N ILE A 92 -11.82 17.27 -15.63
CA ILE A 92 -11.78 17.72 -17.02
C ILE A 92 -12.01 16.53 -17.95
N SER A 93 -11.12 15.53 -17.91
CA SER A 93 -11.19 14.40 -18.86
C SER A 93 -12.27 13.37 -18.51
N LYS A 94 -12.87 13.46 -17.31
CA LYS A 94 -13.83 12.51 -16.71
C LYS A 94 -13.31 11.07 -16.57
N ARG A 95 -12.04 10.84 -16.88
CA ARG A 95 -11.38 9.54 -16.75
C ARG A 95 -11.16 9.20 -15.29
N ARG A 96 -11.19 7.92 -14.98
CA ARG A 96 -10.87 7.43 -13.63
C ARG A 96 -9.35 7.49 -13.43
N TYR A 97 -8.93 7.96 -12.27
CA TYR A 97 -7.52 7.94 -11.91
C TYR A 97 -7.02 6.51 -11.71
N ARG A 98 -5.74 6.28 -12.02
CA ARG A 98 -5.04 5.03 -11.74
C ARG A 98 -3.93 5.33 -10.75
N TYR A 99 -3.77 4.46 -9.77
CA TYR A 99 -2.73 4.61 -8.75
C TYR A 99 -1.88 3.36 -8.64
N VAL A 100 -0.66 3.52 -8.13
CA VAL A 100 0.14 2.41 -7.61
C VAL A 100 -0.57 1.84 -6.39
N VAL A 101 -0.77 0.51 -6.38
CA VAL A 101 -1.39 -0.20 -5.24
C VAL A 101 -0.39 -1.00 -4.43
N GLY A 102 0.75 -1.36 -5.03
CA GLY A 102 1.78 -2.14 -4.39
C GLY A 102 2.84 -2.58 -5.39
N TRP A 103 3.82 -3.34 -4.93
CA TRP A 103 4.89 -3.86 -5.76
C TRP A 103 5.46 -5.16 -5.22
N TYR A 104 6.07 -5.93 -6.11
CA TYR A 104 7.00 -7.00 -5.77
C TYR A 104 8.40 -6.57 -6.15
N ASN A 105 9.27 -6.48 -5.16
CA ASN A 105 10.70 -6.30 -5.37
C ASN A 105 11.34 -7.66 -5.67
N LYS A 106 12.45 -7.66 -6.42
CA LYS A 106 13.23 -8.86 -6.75
C LYS A 106 12.36 -10.04 -7.27
N ALA A 107 11.32 -9.73 -8.05
CA ALA A 107 10.36 -10.73 -8.49
C ALA A 107 10.95 -11.60 -9.61
N ARG A 108 10.49 -12.85 -9.64
CA ARG A 108 10.51 -13.71 -10.82
C ARG A 108 9.28 -13.41 -11.67
N VAL A 109 9.47 -13.17 -12.96
CA VAL A 109 8.40 -13.01 -13.95
C VAL A 109 8.53 -14.09 -15.00
N SER A 110 7.46 -14.87 -15.21
CA SER A 110 7.41 -15.92 -16.23
C SER A 110 6.80 -15.40 -17.54
N ALA A 111 7.24 -15.95 -18.67
CA ALA A 111 6.68 -15.62 -19.97
C ALA A 111 5.20 -16.06 -20.07
N ASP A 112 4.92 -17.26 -19.55
CA ASP A 112 3.60 -17.89 -19.52
C ASP A 112 2.97 -17.89 -18.11
N MET A 113 1.64 -17.99 -18.06
CA MET A 113 0.90 -18.20 -16.81
C MET A 113 1.32 -19.53 -16.15
N MET A 114 1.72 -19.44 -14.89
CA MET A 114 2.12 -20.58 -14.07
C MET A 114 1.00 -20.96 -13.13
N GLU A 115 0.79 -22.26 -12.90
CA GLU A 115 -0.15 -22.75 -11.89
C GLU A 115 0.53 -22.93 -10.54
N ARG A 116 -0.06 -22.36 -9.49
CA ARG A 116 0.44 -22.47 -8.12
C ARG A 116 0.38 -23.90 -7.56
N SER A 117 -0.53 -24.73 -8.08
CA SER A 117 -0.76 -26.12 -7.66
C SER A 117 0.45 -27.00 -7.93
N LYS A 118 1.21 -26.69 -8.99
CA LYS A 118 2.46 -27.36 -9.35
C LYS A 118 3.56 -27.18 -8.29
N ILE A 119 3.38 -26.25 -7.35
CA ILE A 119 4.27 -26.01 -6.19
C ILE A 119 3.76 -26.74 -4.93
N ALA A 120 2.48 -27.13 -4.91
CA ALA A 120 1.87 -27.82 -3.78
C ALA A 120 2.12 -29.32 -3.89
N ALA A 121 3.09 -29.85 -3.13
CA ALA A 121 3.34 -31.30 -2.98
C ALA A 121 2.22 -32.05 -2.20
N ALA A 122 1.00 -31.53 -2.17
CA ALA A 122 -0.10 -32.05 -1.38
C ALA A 122 -0.98 -33.00 -2.22
N LYS A 123 -1.37 -34.13 -1.63
CA LYS A 123 -2.30 -35.10 -2.26
C LYS A 123 -3.71 -34.54 -2.49
N GLU A 124 -4.10 -33.51 -1.72
CA GLU A 124 -5.38 -32.82 -1.86
C GLU A 124 -5.12 -31.31 -2.02
N LEU A 125 -5.50 -30.76 -3.17
CA LEU A 125 -5.37 -29.34 -3.51
C LEU A 125 -6.68 -28.61 -3.21
N LYS A 126 -6.62 -27.48 -2.52
CA LYS A 126 -7.76 -26.55 -2.39
C LYS A 126 -7.87 -25.70 -3.66
N ASP A 127 -9.02 -25.11 -3.94
CA ASP A 127 -9.19 -24.27 -5.14
C ASP A 127 -8.25 -23.05 -5.18
N ILE A 128 -7.82 -22.56 -4.02
CA ILE A 128 -6.78 -21.52 -3.88
C ILE A 128 -5.39 -22.00 -4.32
N ASP A 129 -5.15 -23.31 -4.38
CA ASP A 129 -3.90 -23.86 -4.89
C ASP A 129 -3.90 -23.89 -6.42
N LYS A 130 -5.05 -23.85 -7.11
CA LYS A 130 -5.15 -23.83 -8.59
C LYS A 130 -4.99 -22.42 -9.20
N LEU A 131 -4.60 -21.43 -8.40
CA LEU A 131 -4.44 -20.07 -8.91
C LEU A 131 -3.31 -19.99 -9.94
N ILE A 132 -3.57 -19.27 -11.03
CA ILE A 132 -2.53 -18.92 -11.99
C ILE A 132 -1.88 -17.60 -11.62
N TYR A 133 -0.60 -17.44 -11.94
CA TYR A 133 0.18 -16.24 -11.69
C TYR A 133 1.21 -16.03 -12.79
N ILE A 134 1.67 -14.79 -12.97
CA ILE A 134 2.74 -14.45 -13.91
C ILE A 134 4.00 -13.92 -13.21
N ALA A 135 3.86 -13.44 -11.98
CA ALA A 135 4.96 -12.94 -11.17
C ALA A 135 4.95 -13.61 -9.79
N SER A 136 6.12 -13.87 -9.22
CA SER A 136 6.23 -14.29 -7.81
C SER A 136 7.44 -13.66 -7.14
N ALA A 137 7.32 -13.39 -5.85
CA ALA A 137 8.44 -12.88 -5.05
C ALA A 137 8.34 -13.42 -3.62
N ASN A 138 9.42 -13.28 -2.86
CA ASN A 138 9.36 -13.52 -1.43
C ASN A 138 8.34 -12.54 -0.80
N ALA A 139 7.51 -13.01 0.13
CA ALA A 139 6.51 -12.17 0.78
C ALA A 139 7.12 -10.93 1.45
N PHE A 140 8.35 -11.02 1.97
CA PHE A 140 9.09 -9.89 2.54
C PHE A 140 9.53 -8.84 1.49
N ASP A 141 9.64 -9.25 0.22
CA ASP A 141 9.93 -8.35 -0.89
C ASP A 141 8.65 -7.76 -1.53
N CYS A 142 7.46 -8.15 -1.04
CA CYS A 142 6.18 -7.65 -1.52
C CYS A 142 5.62 -6.58 -0.59
N CYS A 143 5.08 -5.52 -1.17
CA CYS A 143 4.40 -4.46 -0.42
C CYS A 143 3.03 -4.18 -1.04
N LEU A 144 1.99 -4.24 -0.22
CA LEU A 144 0.67 -3.71 -0.54
C LEU A 144 0.47 -2.40 0.22
N LEU A 145 0.19 -1.32 -0.52
CA LEU A 145 -0.18 -0.05 0.08
C LEU A 145 -1.61 -0.14 0.63
N LYS A 146 -1.79 0.42 1.83
CA LYS A 146 -3.12 0.71 2.35
C LYS A 146 -3.84 1.64 1.39
N GLU A 147 -5.16 1.53 1.31
CA GLU A 147 -5.96 2.29 0.35
C GLU A 147 -5.70 3.81 0.43
N VAL A 148 -5.55 4.35 1.64
CA VAL A 148 -5.26 5.77 1.90
C VAL A 148 -3.86 6.21 1.47
N ASP A 149 -2.92 5.29 1.31
CA ASP A 149 -1.54 5.54 0.90
C ASP A 149 -1.34 5.45 -0.62
N ARG A 150 -2.39 5.04 -1.37
CA ARG A 150 -2.37 4.90 -2.84
C ARG A 150 -2.56 6.25 -3.52
N ILE A 151 -1.57 7.11 -3.35
CA ILE A 151 -1.58 8.50 -3.81
C ILE A 151 -0.75 8.73 -5.08
N PHE A 152 0.14 7.81 -5.42
CA PHE A 152 0.99 7.96 -6.61
C PHE A 152 0.19 7.65 -7.87
N GLU A 153 -0.19 8.71 -8.59
CA GLU A 153 -0.96 8.60 -9.83
C GLU A 153 -0.11 8.02 -10.96
N VAL A 154 -0.73 7.18 -11.77
CA VAL A 154 -0.19 6.61 -13.00
C VAL A 154 -0.92 7.24 -14.17
N PRO A 155 -0.30 8.23 -14.86
CA PRO A 155 -0.93 8.87 -16.00
C PRO A 155 -1.23 7.85 -17.09
N ALA A 156 -2.35 8.03 -17.78
CA ALA A 156 -2.79 7.14 -18.84
C ALA A 156 -3.08 7.94 -20.11
N MET A 157 -2.93 7.28 -21.27
CA MET A 157 -3.22 7.86 -22.60
C MET A 157 -2.38 9.08 -22.95
N ILE A 158 -1.16 9.16 -22.41
CA ILE A 158 -0.14 10.16 -22.77
C ILE A 158 1.07 9.39 -23.31
N LYS A 159 1.65 9.88 -24.41
CA LYS A 159 2.85 9.26 -25.00
C LYS A 159 3.97 9.21 -23.95
N GLY A 160 4.62 8.05 -23.82
CA GLY A 160 5.69 7.83 -22.85
C GLY A 160 5.23 7.34 -21.47
N TYR A 161 3.92 7.24 -21.22
CA TYR A 161 3.33 6.74 -19.98
C TYR A 161 2.56 5.41 -20.20
N PRO A 162 2.17 4.71 -19.11
CA PRO A 162 1.33 3.52 -19.22
C PRO A 162 0.04 3.74 -20.02
N GLY A 163 -0.27 2.80 -20.91
CA GLY A 163 -1.45 2.85 -21.77
C GLY A 163 -2.63 2.06 -21.21
N VAL A 164 -3.50 1.64 -22.14
CA VAL A 164 -4.63 0.72 -21.85
C VAL A 164 -4.19 -0.74 -21.76
N SER A 165 -3.03 -1.08 -22.33
CA SER A 165 -2.45 -2.43 -22.24
C SER A 165 -2.23 -2.82 -20.77
N PRO A 166 -2.69 -3.99 -20.31
CA PRO A 166 -2.53 -4.43 -18.93
C PRO A 166 -1.07 -4.55 -18.46
N ALA A 167 -0.14 -4.75 -19.41
CA ALA A 167 1.29 -4.72 -19.16
C ALA A 167 1.95 -3.52 -19.85
N PHE A 168 2.78 -2.79 -19.09
CA PHE A 168 3.62 -1.72 -19.59
C PHE A 168 5.09 -1.95 -19.22
N TYR A 169 5.94 -1.71 -20.20
CA TYR A 169 7.38 -1.95 -20.16
C TYR A 169 8.07 -0.60 -20.36
N PRO A 170 8.56 0.06 -19.30
CA PRO A 170 9.35 1.26 -19.45
C PRO A 170 10.54 1.02 -20.38
N SER A 171 10.75 1.95 -21.31
CA SER A 171 11.83 1.92 -22.29
C SER A 171 12.47 3.31 -22.39
N GLU A 172 13.48 3.47 -23.23
CA GLU A 172 14.09 4.79 -23.53
C GLU A 172 13.07 5.84 -24.01
N ASN A 173 12.02 5.41 -24.71
CA ASN A 173 10.95 6.28 -25.21
C ASN A 173 9.88 6.62 -24.15
N SER A 174 10.00 6.07 -22.94
CA SER A 174 9.14 6.41 -21.81
C SER A 174 9.55 7.75 -21.18
N ASN A 175 8.65 8.37 -20.43
CA ASN A 175 8.98 9.56 -19.67
C ASN A 175 9.93 9.19 -18.51
N GLN A 176 11.22 9.50 -18.67
CA GLN A 176 12.25 9.07 -17.71
C GLN A 176 12.12 9.76 -16.35
N GLU A 177 11.75 11.04 -16.32
CA GLU A 177 11.54 11.78 -15.06
C GLU A 177 10.43 11.15 -14.22
N TRP A 178 9.33 10.75 -14.87
CA TRP A 178 8.24 10.04 -14.19
C TRP A 178 8.65 8.64 -13.73
N ILE A 179 9.45 7.91 -14.50
CA ILE A 179 9.99 6.61 -14.07
C ILE A 179 10.92 6.76 -12.87
N LEU A 180 11.75 7.81 -12.83
CA LEU A 180 12.59 8.11 -11.68
C LEU A 180 11.75 8.44 -10.44
N SER A 181 10.75 9.30 -10.55
CA SER A 181 9.87 9.62 -9.41
C SER A 181 9.08 8.41 -8.92
N LEU A 182 8.68 7.51 -9.82
CA LEU A 182 8.06 6.23 -9.46
C LEU A 182 9.01 5.33 -8.68
N ARG A 183 10.29 5.25 -9.07
CA ARG A 183 11.31 4.50 -8.33
C ARG A 183 11.53 5.08 -6.94
N ASP A 184 11.71 6.39 -6.85
CA ASP A 184 11.94 7.09 -5.58
C ASP A 184 10.76 6.92 -4.63
N TYR A 185 9.53 6.98 -5.14
CA TYR A 185 8.32 6.70 -4.37
C TYR A 185 8.34 5.28 -3.78
N ILE A 186 8.64 4.26 -4.61
CA ILE A 186 8.70 2.86 -4.18
C ILE A 186 9.81 2.62 -3.16
N GLU A 187 10.99 3.17 -3.40
CA GLU A 187 12.13 3.02 -2.51
C GLU A 187 11.86 3.69 -1.17
N THR A 188 11.35 4.92 -1.18
CA THR A 188 10.97 5.65 0.03
C THR A 188 9.93 4.87 0.84
N LYS A 189 8.85 4.40 0.21
CA LYS A 189 7.82 3.62 0.91
C LYS A 189 8.35 2.28 1.41
N SER A 190 9.22 1.61 0.65
CA SER A 190 9.87 0.36 1.08
C SER A 190 10.75 0.57 2.32
N ILE A 191 11.52 1.67 2.36
CA ILE A 191 12.33 2.03 3.53
C ILE A 191 11.45 2.31 4.75
N LEU A 192 10.33 3.02 4.57
CA LEU A 192 9.40 3.32 5.66
C LEU A 192 8.75 2.06 6.23
N GLU A 193 8.30 1.13 5.38
CA GLU A 193 7.75 -0.16 5.80
C GLU A 193 8.80 -1.01 6.52
N ASN A 194 10.03 -1.10 6.00
CA ASN A 194 11.11 -1.85 6.64
C ASN A 194 11.51 -1.25 7.99
N LYS A 195 11.53 0.08 8.11
CA LYS A 195 11.77 0.75 9.40
C LYS A 195 10.64 0.47 10.39
N ALA A 196 9.38 0.47 9.96
CA ALA A 196 8.25 0.12 10.81
C ALA A 196 8.34 -1.35 11.28
N LEU A 197 8.65 -2.29 10.39
CA LEU A 197 8.88 -3.70 10.71
C LEU A 197 10.05 -3.89 11.69
N LYS A 198 11.19 -3.23 11.44
CA LYS A 198 12.35 -3.31 12.31
C LYS A 198 12.04 -2.76 13.70
N ASN A 199 11.36 -1.62 13.80
CA ASN A 199 10.93 -1.09 15.09
C ASN A 199 9.99 -2.06 15.82
N ILE A 200 9.11 -2.79 15.12
CA ILE A 200 8.28 -3.81 15.74
C ILE A 200 9.14 -4.97 16.27
N ILE A 201 10.10 -5.47 15.49
CA ILE A 201 11.01 -6.56 15.88
C ILE A 201 11.89 -6.14 17.07
N ASP A 202 12.51 -4.98 17.01
CA ASP A 202 13.38 -4.45 18.07
C ASP A 202 12.58 -4.23 19.38
N ASN A 203 11.27 -3.95 19.29
CA ASN A 203 10.36 -3.86 20.45
C ASN A 203 9.82 -5.23 20.92
N LEU A 204 10.08 -6.31 20.19
CA LEU A 204 9.69 -7.69 20.53
C LEU A 204 10.81 -8.50 21.18
N ASP A 205 12.05 -7.97 21.25
CA ASP A 205 13.22 -8.61 21.87
C ASP A 205 13.16 -8.63 23.40
N GLY A 206 12.13 -9.32 23.91
CA GLY A 206 11.98 -9.82 25.27
C GLY A 206 11.27 -11.18 25.33
N ALA A 207 10.90 -11.78 24.20
CA ALA A 207 10.28 -13.11 24.13
C ALA A 207 10.95 -13.99 23.08
N THR A 208 11.31 -15.19 23.49
CA THR A 208 11.98 -16.26 22.72
C THR A 208 11.37 -16.50 21.33
N SER A 209 12.23 -16.91 20.39
CA SER A 209 11.91 -17.18 18.99
C SER A 209 10.87 -18.30 18.81
N GLU A 210 9.60 -17.91 18.64
CA GLU A 210 8.59 -18.75 18.00
C GLU A 210 7.96 -17.98 16.83
N ARG A 211 7.88 -18.65 15.67
CA ARG A 211 7.19 -18.16 14.48
C ARG A 211 5.70 -17.99 14.80
N ARG A 212 5.23 -16.75 14.91
CA ARG A 212 3.80 -16.44 15.06
C ARG A 212 3.23 -15.89 13.75
N GLU A 213 2.21 -16.56 13.22
CA GLU A 213 1.39 -16.04 12.11
C GLU A 213 0.58 -14.84 12.58
N TYR A 214 0.77 -13.67 11.96
CA TYR A 214 -0.03 -12.48 12.25
C TYR A 214 -1.32 -12.49 11.41
N LEU A 215 -2.46 -12.73 12.07
CA LEU A 215 -3.77 -12.34 11.56
C LEU A 215 -3.93 -10.82 11.72
N ARG A 216 -3.88 -10.07 10.61
CA ARG A 216 -4.20 -8.64 10.60
C ARG A 216 -5.72 -8.47 10.66
N GLU A 217 -6.25 -8.05 11.82
CA GLU A 217 -7.60 -7.48 11.90
C GLU A 217 -7.54 -6.00 11.49
N VAL A 218 -8.20 -5.66 10.38
CA VAL A 218 -8.28 -4.30 9.84
C VAL A 218 -9.57 -3.63 10.35
N PHE A 219 -9.43 -2.64 11.22
CA PHE A 219 -10.55 -1.76 11.61
C PHE A 219 -10.84 -0.76 10.49
N VAL A 220 -12.09 -0.75 10.00
CA VAL A 220 -12.60 0.25 9.04
C VAL A 220 -12.78 1.58 9.78
N ARG A 221 -12.03 2.62 9.38
CA ARG A 221 -12.07 3.96 10.01
C ARG A 221 -13.12 4.85 9.39
N ASP A 222 -13.82 5.66 10.18
CA ASP A 222 -14.70 6.70 9.63
C ASP A 222 -13.89 7.89 9.10
N ALA A 223 -13.77 7.98 7.78
CA ALA A 223 -13.06 9.06 7.09
C ALA A 223 -13.67 10.46 7.34
N LYS A 224 -14.89 10.55 7.87
CA LYS A 224 -15.57 11.82 8.17
C LYS A 224 -14.91 12.56 9.34
N HIS A 225 -14.63 11.87 10.44
CA HIS A 225 -14.02 12.47 11.63
C HIS A 225 -12.62 13.04 11.33
N VAL A 226 -11.83 12.30 10.57
CA VAL A 226 -10.49 12.74 10.13
C VAL A 226 -10.56 14.01 9.28
N LYS A 227 -11.46 14.06 8.28
CA LYS A 227 -11.63 15.24 7.41
C LYS A 227 -12.07 16.47 8.21
N GLU A 228 -13.01 16.30 9.13
CA GLU A 228 -13.52 17.38 9.96
C GLU A 228 -12.44 17.94 10.89
N LEU A 229 -11.63 17.07 11.49
CA LEU A 229 -10.50 17.49 12.33
C LEU A 229 -9.41 18.19 11.53
N LYS A 230 -8.99 17.65 10.38
CA LYS A 230 -8.04 18.32 9.50
C LYS A 230 -8.49 19.73 9.11
N LYS A 231 -9.77 19.88 8.75
CA LYS A 231 -10.38 21.18 8.46
C LYS A 231 -10.38 22.11 9.68
N LEU A 232 -10.73 21.58 10.87
CA LEU A 232 -10.75 22.34 12.13
C LEU A 232 -9.37 22.92 12.49
N TYR A 233 -8.30 22.18 12.18
CA TYR A 233 -6.93 22.58 12.48
C TYR A 233 -6.19 23.26 11.31
N GLY A 234 -6.76 23.22 10.10
CA GLY A 234 -6.25 23.95 8.93
C GLY A 234 -4.82 23.59 8.57
N GLY A 235 -4.50 22.29 8.57
CA GLY A 235 -3.17 21.76 8.26
C GLY A 235 -2.11 22.01 9.34
N ARG A 236 -2.53 22.37 10.56
CA ARG A 236 -1.61 22.55 11.70
C ARG A 236 -1.55 21.31 12.59
N CYS A 237 -0.35 20.99 13.04
CA CYS A 237 -0.14 19.97 14.06
C CYS A 237 -0.59 20.50 15.43
N GLN A 238 -1.33 19.70 16.19
CA GLN A 238 -1.83 20.09 17.51
C GLN A 238 -0.76 20.17 18.60
N ILE A 239 0.35 19.45 18.43
CA ILE A 239 1.48 19.44 19.38
C ILE A 239 2.48 20.55 19.08
N SER A 240 2.84 20.78 17.80
CA SER A 240 3.79 21.84 17.45
C SER A 240 3.14 23.18 17.11
N GLY A 241 1.82 23.20 16.86
CA GLY A 241 1.05 24.37 16.41
C GLY A 241 1.40 24.86 15.00
N GLN A 242 2.46 24.31 14.39
CA GLN A 242 2.95 24.70 13.09
C GLN A 242 2.10 24.13 11.97
N LYS A 243 1.95 24.91 10.91
CA LYS A 243 1.39 24.44 9.65
C LYS A 243 2.43 23.58 8.94
N VAL A 244 2.03 22.40 8.50
CA VAL A 244 2.96 21.47 7.84
C VAL A 244 3.09 21.88 6.38
N LEU A 245 4.33 22.13 5.92
CA LEU A 245 4.66 22.53 4.55
C LEU A 245 3.82 23.73 4.07
N GLU A 246 3.94 24.87 4.76
CA GLU A 246 3.13 26.07 4.52
C GLU A 246 3.18 26.60 3.07
N ASP A 247 4.30 26.38 2.38
CA ASP A 247 4.52 26.77 0.97
C ASP A 247 3.77 25.89 -0.05
N PHE A 248 3.18 24.78 0.39
CA PHE A 248 2.49 23.82 -0.48
C PHE A 248 0.97 23.82 -0.20
N SER A 249 0.16 23.67 -1.25
CA SER A 249 -1.31 23.67 -1.17
C SER A 249 -1.91 22.35 -0.66
N VAL A 250 -1.10 21.48 -0.03
CA VAL A 250 -1.48 20.12 0.36
C VAL A 250 -1.41 19.94 1.87
N ASP A 251 -2.50 19.48 2.48
CA ASP A 251 -2.56 19.14 3.91
C ASP A 251 -2.11 17.70 4.16
N ILE A 252 -0.84 17.55 4.52
CA ILE A 252 -0.22 16.26 4.85
C ILE A 252 -0.27 15.93 6.35
N THR A 253 -1.06 16.65 7.16
CA THR A 253 -1.25 16.26 8.57
C THR A 253 -1.87 14.87 8.69
N GLU A 254 -1.76 14.22 9.83
CA GLU A 254 -2.27 12.86 10.03
C GLU A 254 -3.10 12.82 11.32
N ALA A 255 -4.25 12.15 11.28
CA ALA A 255 -5.08 11.93 12.47
C ALA A 255 -4.65 10.63 13.15
N HIS A 256 -4.35 10.72 14.44
CA HIS A 256 -3.90 9.61 15.28
C HIS A 256 -4.90 9.38 16.41
N HIS A 257 -5.25 8.13 16.70
CA HIS A 257 -6.06 7.81 17.87
C HIS A 257 -5.21 7.87 19.14
N ILE A 258 -5.53 8.78 20.05
CA ILE A 258 -4.80 9.00 21.31
C ILE A 258 -4.74 7.72 22.13
N ARG A 259 -5.90 7.11 22.41
CA ARG A 259 -6.00 5.70 22.81
C ARG A 259 -6.13 4.87 21.54
N TRP A 260 -5.16 4.00 21.32
CA TRP A 260 -5.08 3.13 20.17
C TRP A 260 -6.33 2.25 20.06
N LEU A 261 -6.88 2.07 18.85
CA LEU A 261 -8.03 1.20 18.61
C LEU A 261 -7.77 -0.24 19.07
N THR A 262 -6.57 -0.77 18.80
CA THR A 262 -6.12 -2.10 19.26
C THR A 262 -6.06 -2.25 20.78
N ARG A 263 -6.10 -1.13 21.53
CA ARG A 263 -6.15 -1.07 22.99
C ARG A 263 -7.52 -0.63 23.52
N GLY A 264 -8.56 -0.83 22.71
CA GLY A 264 -9.94 -0.47 23.04
C GLY A 264 -10.23 1.03 22.98
N GLY A 265 -9.46 1.79 22.21
CA GLY A 265 -9.81 3.19 21.90
C GLY A 265 -11.05 3.31 21.02
N SER A 266 -11.82 4.38 21.19
CA SER A 266 -12.97 4.69 20.34
C SER A 266 -12.54 5.33 19.02
N ASP A 267 -13.31 5.15 17.95
CA ASP A 267 -13.12 5.85 16.65
C ASP A 267 -13.83 7.22 16.62
N GLU A 268 -13.76 7.94 17.75
CA GLU A 268 -14.45 9.22 17.96
C GLU A 268 -13.45 10.37 17.99
N LYS A 269 -13.92 11.58 17.65
CA LYS A 269 -13.05 12.77 17.61
C LYS A 269 -12.36 13.04 18.94
N ASP A 270 -13.04 12.80 20.06
CA ASP A 270 -12.48 13.04 21.40
C ASP A 270 -11.32 12.08 21.76
N ASN A 271 -11.09 11.07 20.93
CA ASN A 271 -9.96 10.15 20.99
C ASN A 271 -9.00 10.34 19.80
N MET A 272 -9.08 11.44 19.05
CA MET A 272 -8.20 11.70 17.90
C MET A 272 -7.35 12.95 18.09
N ILE A 273 -6.16 12.98 17.49
CA ILE A 273 -5.29 14.15 17.47
C ILE A 273 -4.68 14.33 16.08
N VAL A 274 -4.64 15.56 15.58
CA VAL A 274 -4.04 15.92 14.29
C VAL A 274 -2.56 16.27 14.50
N LEU A 275 -1.68 15.58 13.77
CA LEU A 275 -0.23 15.63 13.94
C LEU A 275 0.49 15.92 12.63
N SER A 276 1.72 16.42 12.71
CA SER A 276 2.64 16.36 11.58
C SER A 276 3.12 14.91 11.39
N PRO A 277 3.49 14.49 10.16
CA PRO A 277 4.01 13.14 9.92
C PRO A 277 5.18 12.76 10.84
N ASN A 278 6.04 13.73 11.16
CA ASN A 278 7.19 13.51 12.05
C ASN A 278 6.75 13.21 13.49
N LEU A 279 5.81 13.98 14.05
CA LEU A 279 5.32 13.75 15.41
C LEU A 279 4.45 12.50 15.51
N HIS A 280 3.66 12.22 14.47
CA HIS A 280 2.90 10.99 14.36
C HIS A 280 3.83 9.76 14.36
N ALA A 281 4.89 9.79 13.55
CA ALA A 281 5.91 8.76 13.54
C ALA A 281 6.62 8.62 14.90
N ALA A 282 6.94 9.73 15.57
CA ALA A 282 7.60 9.71 16.87
C ALA A 282 6.74 9.08 17.99
N ILE A 283 5.43 9.39 18.01
CA ILE A 283 4.47 8.79 18.94
C ILE A 283 4.37 7.29 18.72
N HIS A 284 4.28 6.85 17.46
CA HIS A 284 4.27 5.42 17.13
C HIS A 284 5.59 4.73 17.50
N ALA A 285 6.74 5.35 17.19
CA ALA A 285 8.06 4.78 17.42
C ALA A 285 8.40 4.58 18.90
N THR A 286 7.88 5.46 19.77
CA THR A 286 8.12 5.41 21.22
C THR A 286 6.98 4.75 21.98
N ASN A 287 5.92 4.30 21.30
CA ASN A 287 4.68 3.86 21.93
C ASN A 287 4.17 4.88 22.96
N ALA A 288 4.26 6.17 22.62
CA ALA A 288 4.04 7.27 23.55
C ALA A 288 2.66 7.20 24.20
N GLU A 289 2.65 7.27 25.53
CA GLU A 289 1.42 7.37 26.31
C GLU A 289 0.94 8.82 26.34
N PHE A 290 -0.38 8.99 26.32
CA PHE A 290 -1.01 10.29 26.46
C PHE A 290 -1.50 10.50 27.88
N ASN A 291 -1.01 11.55 28.51
CA ASN A 291 -1.55 12.02 29.78
C ASN A 291 -2.76 12.92 29.51
N TRP A 292 -3.96 12.41 29.83
CA TRP A 292 -5.23 13.13 29.64
C TRP A 292 -5.43 14.31 30.58
N SER A 293 -4.87 14.26 31.79
CA SER A 293 -4.98 15.34 32.77
C SER A 293 -4.16 16.57 32.35
N GLU A 294 -3.04 16.33 31.68
CA GLU A 294 -2.09 17.36 31.24
C GLU A 294 -2.15 17.64 29.74
N LEU A 295 -2.99 16.90 29.00
CA LEU A 295 -3.07 16.87 27.54
C LEU A 295 -1.70 16.88 26.88
N SER A 296 -0.89 15.85 27.13
CA SER A 296 0.47 15.77 26.60
C SER A 296 0.86 14.33 26.29
N PHE A 297 1.75 14.16 25.32
CA PHE A 297 2.44 12.89 25.09
C PHE A 297 3.79 12.89 25.79
N ASP A 298 4.19 11.74 26.34
CA ASP A 298 5.60 11.48 26.64
C ASP A 298 6.23 10.73 25.46
N ILE A 299 7.11 11.40 24.73
CA ILE A 299 7.80 10.85 23.56
C ILE A 299 9.28 10.71 23.92
N GLY A 300 9.69 9.49 24.30
CA GLY A 300 11.09 9.19 24.61
C GLY A 300 11.62 9.90 25.86
N GLY A 301 10.80 10.05 26.90
CA GLY A 301 11.15 10.71 28.16
C GLY A 301 11.06 12.24 28.09
N LYS A 302 10.50 12.80 27.01
CA LYS A 302 10.25 14.23 26.85
C LYS A 302 8.77 14.47 26.67
N LYS A 303 8.26 15.45 27.41
CA LYS A 303 6.86 15.82 27.40
C LYS A 303 6.54 16.80 26.27
N PHE A 304 5.55 16.46 25.47
CA PHE A 304 5.05 17.24 24.34
C PHE A 304 3.58 17.60 24.58
N PRO A 305 3.29 18.82 25.05
CA PRO A 305 1.92 19.25 25.31
C PRO A 305 1.14 19.47 24.01
N VAL A 306 -0.17 19.29 24.07
CA VAL A 306 -1.09 19.75 23.02
C VAL A 306 -1.20 21.27 23.11
N ILE A 307 -0.49 21.98 22.23
CA ILE A 307 -0.47 23.45 22.24
C ILE A 307 -1.63 24.07 21.48
N LEU A 308 -2.23 23.34 20.52
CA LEU A 308 -3.41 23.77 19.77
C LEU A 308 -4.55 22.77 20.02
N ASN A 309 -5.40 23.09 20.99
CA ASN A 309 -6.56 22.28 21.34
C ASN A 309 -7.87 23.02 21.06
N LYS A 310 -8.73 22.43 20.23
CA LYS A 310 -10.09 22.92 19.92
C LYS A 310 -11.19 21.90 20.21
N HIS A 311 -10.86 20.67 20.62
CA HIS A 311 -11.86 19.60 20.78
C HIS A 311 -11.58 18.57 21.89
N LEU A 312 -10.32 18.39 22.32
CA LEU A 312 -9.98 17.46 23.38
C LEU A 312 -10.35 18.05 24.74
N LYS A 313 -10.83 17.19 25.64
CA LYS A 313 -11.16 17.56 27.03
C LYS A 313 -10.24 16.78 27.97
N ASN A 314 -9.90 17.39 29.10
CA ASN A 314 -9.20 16.70 30.17
C ASN A 314 -10.09 15.56 30.69
N LYS A 315 -9.47 14.43 31.02
CA LYS A 315 -10.11 13.25 31.63
C LYS A 315 -9.28 12.81 32.82
#